data_AF-C4J3M6-F1
#
_entry.id   AF-C4J3M6-F1
#
_cell.length_a   1.000
_cell.length_b   1.000
_cell.length_c   1.000
_cell.angle_alpha   90.00
_cell.angle_beta   90.00
_cell.angle_gamma   90.00
#
_symmetry.space_group_name_H-M   'P 1'
#
loop_
_entity.id
_entity.type
_entity.pdbx_description
1 polymer ?
#
loop_
_entity_poly.entity_id
_entity_poly.type
_entity_poly.pdbx_seq_one_letter_code
_entity_poly.pdbx_strand_id
1 'polypeptide(L)'
;MPPATAANYTTWILVAFLSGYVVYKYRRNWWERHNYLLSGALDAGLAFMAVLLYLCLGLENKSLNWWGNDLDGCPLASCPTAKGITVDGCPVHN
;
A
#
# COMPACT_ATOMS: atom_id res chain seq x y z
N MET A 1 2.05 9.02 -9.82
CA MET A 1 2.26 8.08 -8.70
C MET A 1 1.17 8.44 -7.70
N PRO A 2 0.14 7.61 -7.46
CA PRO A 2 -0.84 7.91 -6.42
C PRO A 2 -0.09 8.13 -5.08
N PRO A 3 -0.62 8.95 -4.18
CA PRO A 3 0.04 9.30 -2.92
C PRO A 3 0.45 8.00 -2.24
N ALA A 4 1.76 7.81 -2.10
CA ALA A 4 2.29 6.64 -1.43
C ALA A 4 1.99 6.82 0.06
N THR A 5 0.85 6.26 0.45
CA THR A 5 0.32 6.37 1.79
C THR A 5 1.32 5.81 2.80
N ALA A 6 1.32 6.40 3.99
CA ALA A 6 2.23 6.01 5.07
C ALA A 6 2.23 4.49 5.29
N ALA A 7 1.07 3.84 5.17
CA ALA A 7 0.89 2.40 5.29
C ALA A 7 1.74 1.58 4.29
N ASN A 8 1.86 2.03 3.05
CA ASN A 8 2.65 1.34 2.03
C ASN A 8 4.15 1.43 2.32
N TYR A 9 4.64 2.61 2.68
CA TYR A 9 6.04 2.79 3.05
C TYR A 9 6.41 2.06 4.34
N THR A 10 5.57 2.10 5.37
CA THR A 10 5.84 1.37 6.61
C THR A 10 5.88 -0.14 6.38
N THR A 11 4.98 -0.66 5.54
CA THR A 11 4.96 -2.10 5.21
C THR A 11 6.21 -2.50 4.45
N TRP A 12 6.63 -1.72 3.45
CA TRP A 12 7.85 -1.97 2.69
C TRP A 12 9.09 -1.96 3.59
N ILE A 13 9.24 -0.95 4.46
CA ILE A 13 10.37 -0.85 5.40
C ILE A 13 10.38 -2.05 6.35
N LEU A 14 9.23 -2.44 6.88
CA LEU A 14 9.13 -3.59 7.78
C LEU A 14 9.53 -4.90 7.10
N VAL A 15 9.05 -5.15 5.89
CA VAL A 15 9.39 -6.36 5.13
C VAL A 15 10.87 -6.37 4.77
N ALA A 16 11.42 -5.23 4.31
CA ALA A 16 12.84 -5.09 4.01
C ALA A 16 13.72 -5.29 5.26
N PHE A 17 13.30 -4.79 6.42
CA PHE A 17 14.02 -4.98 7.67
C PHE A 17 13.96 -6.44 8.15
N LEU A 18 12.80 -7.08 8.10
CA LEU A 18 12.63 -8.48 8.48
C LEU A 18 13.47 -9.40 7.59
N SER A 19 13.36 -9.27 6.27
CA SER A 19 14.12 -10.11 5.34
C SER A 19 15.61 -9.76 5.37
N GLY A 20 15.96 -8.49 5.24
CA GLY A 20 17.33 -8.02 5.04
C GLY A 20 18.19 -7.93 6.31
N TYR A 21 17.59 -7.74 7.49
CA TYR A 21 18.34 -7.64 8.75
C TYR A 21 18.12 -8.86 9.65
N VAL A 22 16.87 -9.19 9.97
CA VAL A 22 16.58 -10.27 10.93
C VAL A 22 16.94 -11.64 10.34
N VAL A 23 16.33 -12.00 9.21
CA VAL A 23 16.55 -13.32 8.60
C VAL A 23 17.99 -13.47 8.13
N TYR A 24 18.59 -12.40 7.59
CA TYR A 24 20.01 -12.38 7.22
C TYR A 24 20.93 -12.67 8.43
N LYS A 25 20.70 -12.04 9.58
CA LYS A 25 21.54 -12.18 10.78
C LYS A 25 21.42 -13.56 11.44
N TYR A 26 20.21 -14.12 11.51
CA TYR A 26 20.00 -15.42 12.18
C TYR A 26 20.21 -16.63 11.26
N ARG A 27 19.94 -16.51 9.96
CA ARG A 27 19.84 -17.65 9.02
C ARG A 27 20.41 -17.33 7.63
N ARG A 28 21.66 -16.85 7.58
CA ARG A 28 22.33 -16.37 6.35
C ARG A 28 22.29 -17.36 5.17
N ASN A 29 22.65 -18.62 5.40
CA ASN A 29 22.67 -19.66 4.33
C ASN A 29 21.27 -19.99 3.79
N TRP A 30 20.23 -19.86 4.62
CA TRP A 30 18.86 -20.06 4.19
C TRP A 30 18.35 -18.85 3.40
N TRP A 31 18.69 -17.65 3.87
CA TRP A 31 18.31 -16.39 3.24
C TRP A 31 18.84 -16.29 1.80
N GLU A 32 20.13 -16.57 1.58
CA GLU A 32 20.74 -16.47 0.25
C GLU A 32 20.05 -17.35 -0.80
N ARG A 33 19.58 -18.54 -0.39
CA ARG A 33 18.86 -19.46 -1.29
C ARG A 33 17.41 -19.05 -1.56
N HIS A 34 16.73 -18.46 -0.58
CA HIS A 34 15.29 -18.20 -0.66
C HIS A 34 14.92 -16.76 -0.97
N ASN A 35 15.86 -15.80 -0.90
CA ASN A 35 15.57 -14.39 -1.13
C ASN A 35 15.00 -14.11 -2.53
N TYR A 36 15.53 -14.80 -3.55
CA TYR A 36 15.03 -14.68 -4.92
C TYR A 36 13.60 -15.21 -5.06
N LEU A 37 13.31 -16.37 -4.47
CA LEU A 37 11.96 -16.96 -4.42
C LEU A 37 10.99 -16.07 -3.66
N LEU A 38 11.41 -15.49 -2.52
CA LEU A 38 10.59 -14.59 -1.73
C LEU A 38 10.21 -13.33 -2.52
N SER A 39 11.16 -12.73 -3.24
CA SER A 39 10.89 -11.56 -4.07
C SER A 39 9.87 -11.87 -5.17
N GLY A 40 10.02 -13.01 -5.85
CA GLY A 40 9.06 -13.46 -6.86
C GLY A 40 7.68 -13.79 -6.27
N ALA A 41 7.64 -14.39 -5.08
CA ALA A 41 6.41 -14.70 -4.38
C ALA A 41 5.65 -13.44 -3.93
N LEU A 42 6.37 -12.38 -3.54
CA LEU A 42 5.75 -11.10 -3.18
C LEU A 42 5.09 -10.42 -4.39
N ASP A 43 5.75 -10.43 -5.55
CA ASP A 43 5.20 -9.87 -6.79
C ASP A 43 3.99 -10.66 -7.30
N ALA A 44 4.14 -12.00 -7.38
CA ALA A 44 3.04 -12.89 -7.76
C ALA A 44 1.87 -12.83 -6.76
N GLY A 45 2.18 -12.72 -5.46
CA GLY A 45 1.19 -12.62 -4.40
C GLY A 45 0.39 -11.32 -4.47
N LEU A 46 1.04 -10.19 -4.79
CA LEU A 46 0.35 -8.91 -5.01
C LEU A 46 -0.68 -9.02 -6.15
N ALA A 47 -0.26 -9.57 -7.29
CA ALA A 47 -1.15 -9.76 -8.44
C ALA A 47 -2.31 -10.72 -8.10
N PHE A 48 -2.03 -11.82 -7.43
CA PHE A 48 -3.04 -12.77 -6.98
C PHE A 48 -4.07 -12.15 -6.03
N MET A 49 -3.61 -11.38 -5.03
CA MET A 49 -4.49 -10.71 -4.08
C MET A 49 -5.36 -9.65 -4.74
N ALA A 50 -4.84 -8.92 -5.74
CA ALA A 50 -5.63 -7.95 -6.49
C ALA A 50 -6.81 -8.62 -7.22
N VAL A 51 -6.58 -9.76 -7.88
CA VAL A 51 -7.64 -10.52 -8.55
C VAL A 51 -8.63 -11.09 -7.53
N LEU A 52 -8.15 -11.63 -6.42
CA LEU A 52 -9.01 -12.17 -5.36
C LEU A 52 -9.92 -11.10 -4.77
N LEU A 53 -9.38 -9.93 -4.45
CA LEU A 53 -10.17 -8.80 -3.93
C LEU A 53 -11.19 -8.30 -4.95
N TYR A 54 -10.83 -8.25 -6.23
CA TYR A 54 -11.77 -7.89 -7.29
C TYR A 54 -12.94 -8.88 -7.37
N LEU A 55 -12.67 -10.18 -7.32
CA LEU A 55 -13.71 -11.20 -7.38
C LEU A 55 -14.60 -11.22 -6.13
N CYS A 56 -14.00 -11.08 -4.95
CA CYS A 56 -14.76 -11.19 -3.68
C CYS A 56 -15.49 -9.90 -3.28
N LEU A 57 -14.91 -8.73 -3.54
CA LEU A 57 -15.46 -7.43 -3.09
C LEU A 57 -15.88 -6.55 -4.26
N GLY A 58 -15.08 -6.52 -5.33
CA GLY A 58 -15.30 -5.65 -6.49
C GLY A 58 -16.57 -5.99 -7.27
N LEU A 59 -16.84 -7.28 -7.52
CA LEU A 59 -18.03 -7.71 -8.27
C LEU A 59 -19.34 -7.35 -7.60
N GLU A 60 -19.40 -7.41 -6.26
CA GLU A 60 -20.62 -7.16 -5.50
C GLU A 60 -20.71 -5.71 -4.97
N ASN A 61 -19.76 -4.85 -5.38
CA ASN A 61 -19.62 -3.46 -4.92
C ASN A 61 -19.72 -3.31 -3.39
N LYS A 62 -19.13 -4.25 -2.65
CA LYS A 62 -19.14 -4.24 -1.18
C LYS A 62 -17.87 -3.54 -0.68
N SER A 63 -18.04 -2.37 -0.06
CA SER A 63 -16.97 -1.70 0.67
C SER A 63 -16.88 -2.24 2.10
N LEU A 64 -15.66 -2.62 2.51
CA LEU A 64 -15.36 -2.94 3.91
C LEU A 64 -14.65 -1.73 4.53
N ASN A 65 -15.05 -1.27 5.72
CA ASN A 65 -14.25 -0.28 6.45
C ASN A 65 -13.12 -1.01 7.18
N TRP A 66 -11.89 -0.78 6.72
CA TRP A 66 -10.66 -1.42 7.21
C TRP A 66 -9.52 -0.39 7.17
N TRP A 67 -8.49 -0.57 8.01
CA TRP A 67 -7.37 0.37 8.17
C TRP A 67 -6.56 0.69 6.91
N GLY A 68 -6.67 -0.13 5.88
CA GLY A 68 -6.04 0.02 4.56
C GLY A 68 -6.94 0.63 3.47
N ASN A 69 -8.23 0.90 3.74
CA ASN A 69 -9.12 1.57 2.79
C ASN A 69 -9.12 3.09 2.94
N ASP A 70 -8.84 3.60 4.13
CA ASP A 70 -8.63 5.03 4.37
C ASP A 70 -7.17 5.40 4.08
N LEU A 71 -6.93 5.80 2.83
CA LEU A 71 -5.61 6.25 2.37
C LEU A 71 -5.23 7.61 2.97
N ASP A 72 -6.22 8.49 3.17
CA ASP A 72 -6.03 9.83 3.70
C ASP A 72 -7.06 10.06 4.82
N GLY A 73 -6.62 10.00 6.07
CA GLY A 73 -7.42 10.50 7.22
C GLY A 73 -7.63 12.02 7.21
N CYS A 74 -7.27 12.69 6.12
CA CYS A 74 -7.38 14.13 5.91
C CYS A 74 -8.30 14.39 4.71
N PRO A 75 -9.54 14.86 4.93
CA PRO A 75 -10.46 15.20 3.84
C PRO A 75 -9.93 16.30 2.90
N LEU A 76 -8.90 17.04 3.33
CA LEU A 76 -8.25 18.08 2.52
C LEU A 76 -7.26 17.54 1.47
N ALA A 77 -6.83 16.28 1.55
CA ALA A 77 -5.88 15.71 0.59
C ALA A 77 -6.48 15.54 -0.83
N SER A 78 -7.80 15.42 -0.92
CA SER A 78 -8.53 15.34 -2.19
C SER A 78 -8.84 16.72 -2.80
N CYS A 79 -8.60 17.80 -2.05
CA CYS A 79 -8.90 19.15 -2.51
C CYS A 79 -7.91 19.62 -3.58
N PRO A 80 -8.39 20.24 -4.67
CA PRO A 80 -7.51 20.82 -5.68
C PRO A 80 -6.76 22.02 -5.11
N THR A 81 -5.43 21.99 -5.18
CA THR A 81 -4.55 23.10 -4.77
C THR A 81 -4.29 24.12 -5.89
N ALA A 82 -4.83 23.89 -7.09
CA ALA A 82 -4.71 24.81 -8.20
C ALA A 82 -5.59 26.07 -8.02
N LYS A 83 -5.00 27.25 -8.24
CA LYS A 83 -5.68 28.54 -8.08
C LYS A 83 -6.86 28.65 -9.05
N GLY A 84 -8.07 28.86 -8.51
CA GLY A 84 -9.29 29.06 -9.29
C GLY A 84 -10.22 27.85 -9.43
N ILE A 85 -9.91 26.70 -8.81
CA ILE A 85 -10.79 25.53 -8.79
C ILE A 85 -11.51 25.47 -7.44
N THR A 86 -12.81 25.80 -7.42
CA THR A 86 -13.64 25.73 -6.22
C THR A 86 -14.42 24.43 -6.19
N VAL A 87 -14.22 23.62 -5.15
CA VAL A 87 -14.96 22.38 -4.90
C VAL A 87 -15.64 22.49 -3.55
N ASP A 88 -16.92 22.10 -3.48
CA ASP A 88 -17.72 22.14 -2.25
C ASP A 88 -17.06 21.29 -1.16
N GLY A 89 -16.69 21.91 -0.03
CA GLY A 89 -16.04 21.24 1.11
C GLY A 89 -14.53 21.49 1.27
N CYS A 90 -13.89 22.26 0.38
CA CYS A 90 -12.46 22.55 0.43
C CYS A 90 -12.16 24.03 0.76
N PRO A 91 -11.12 24.34 1.58
CA PRO A 91 -10.77 25.72 1.90
C PRO A 91 -10.18 26.44 0.68
N VAL A 92 -10.79 27.56 0.29
CA VAL A 92 -10.29 28.47 -0.74
C VAL A 92 -9.26 29.43 -0.14
N HIS A 93 -8.03 29.40 -0.64
CA HIS A 93 -7.04 30.47 -0.43
C HIS A 93 -7.08 31.42 -1.65
N ASN A 94 -7.46 32.67 -1.41
CA ASN A 94 -7.45 33.76 -2.41
C ASN A 94 -6.02 34.16 -2.80
#